data_AF-A0A943TND2-F1
#
_entry.id   AF-A0A943TND2-F1
#
_cell.length_a   1.000
_cell.length_b   1.000
_cell.length_c   1.000
_cell.angle_alpha   90.00
_cell.angle_beta   90.00
_cell.angle_gamma   90.00
#
_symmetry.space_group_name_H-M   'P 1'
#
loop_
_entity.id
_entity.type
_entity.pdbx_description
1 polymer ?
#
loop_
_entity_poly.entity_id
_entity_poly.type
_entity_poly.pdbx_seq_one_letter_code
_entity_poly.pdbx_strand_id
1 'polypeptide(L)'
;MQVYHVVTDRPMKCGQHIIFDENHHSGVYERVQEKMEKVHDIYENPDKYDEKILEHHTSVALRELALEEVRRKKYPQFPSRMSCLYVSRTLKEAEQWGEFFARIGRPTYSIVKLDVKGNCFAGDAEKCFDGRLQKAENLKLAEDYWKSGTDEKHQPKICEMLVDGDIVVVEIVKEINANIKLLR
;
A
#
# COMPACT_ATOMS: atom_id res chain seq x y z
N MET A 1 -4.20 -16.67 -7.14
CA MET A 1 -4.76 -15.57 -7.99
C MET A 1 -3.61 -14.96 -8.76
N GLN A 2 -3.78 -14.70 -10.05
CA GLN A 2 -2.72 -14.09 -10.86
C GLN A 2 -2.84 -12.57 -10.89
N VAL A 3 -1.75 -11.88 -10.54
CA VAL A 3 -1.63 -10.41 -10.53
C VAL A 3 -0.25 -9.97 -11.02
N TYR A 4 -0.05 -8.66 -11.18
CA TYR A 4 1.19 -8.08 -11.66
C TYR A 4 1.76 -7.09 -10.64
N HIS A 5 3.08 -7.01 -10.53
CA HIS A 5 3.74 -6.10 -9.61
C HIS A 5 4.90 -5.38 -10.30
N VAL A 6 5.02 -4.08 -10.05
CA VAL A 6 6.16 -3.27 -10.49
C VAL A 6 7.23 -3.29 -9.41
N VAL A 7 8.39 -3.87 -9.73
CA VAL A 7 9.51 -4.05 -8.82
C VAL A 7 10.34 -2.78 -8.77
N THR A 8 10.39 -2.10 -7.62
CA THR A 8 11.10 -0.81 -7.47
C THR A 8 12.19 -0.77 -6.39
N ASP A 9 12.13 -1.68 -5.42
CA ASP A 9 13.01 -1.64 -4.25
C ASP A 9 14.28 -2.45 -4.50
N ARG A 10 14.11 -3.77 -4.61
CA ARG A 10 15.14 -4.75 -4.93
C ARG A 10 14.67 -5.67 -6.05
N PRO A 11 15.57 -6.12 -6.96
CA PRO A 11 15.21 -7.07 -8.01
C PRO A 11 14.54 -8.32 -7.44
N MET A 12 13.57 -8.86 -8.18
CA MET A 12 12.93 -10.13 -7.88
C MET A 12 13.36 -11.21 -8.87
N LYS A 13 13.23 -12.48 -8.49
CA LYS A 13 13.56 -13.64 -9.34
C LYS A 13 12.40 -14.61 -9.44
N CYS A 14 12.26 -15.31 -10.57
CA CYS A 14 11.28 -16.38 -10.71
C CYS A 14 11.47 -17.45 -9.62
N GLY A 15 10.37 -17.95 -9.08
CA GLY A 15 10.33 -18.88 -7.94
C GLY A 15 10.58 -18.22 -6.58
N GLN A 16 10.79 -16.92 -6.51
CA GLN A 16 10.88 -16.22 -5.23
C GLN A 16 9.54 -16.23 -4.51
N HIS A 17 9.56 -16.61 -3.23
CA HIS A 17 8.44 -16.46 -2.31
C HIS A 17 8.52 -15.13 -1.56
N ILE A 18 7.37 -14.50 -1.39
CA ILE A 18 7.15 -13.31 -0.57
C ILE A 18 5.99 -13.64 0.35
N ILE A 19 6.19 -13.48 1.65
CA ILE A 19 5.19 -13.80 2.66
C ILE A 19 4.76 -12.50 3.34
N PHE A 20 3.47 -12.24 3.35
CA PHE A 20 2.84 -11.21 4.17
C PHE A 20 1.80 -11.88 5.06
N ASP A 21 2.11 -11.95 6.35
CA ASP A 21 1.25 -12.51 7.39
C ASP A 21 1.28 -11.60 8.63
N GLU A 22 0.86 -12.11 9.78
CA GLU A 22 0.85 -11.35 11.04
C GLU A 22 2.25 -10.98 11.55
N ASN A 23 3.31 -11.66 11.11
CA ASN A 23 4.68 -11.48 11.58
C ASN A 23 5.60 -10.86 10.52
N HIS A 24 5.22 -10.89 9.24
CA HIS A 24 6.01 -10.37 8.13
C HIS A 24 5.43 -9.06 7.63
N HIS A 25 5.97 -7.94 8.10
CA HIS A 25 5.45 -6.63 7.77
C HIS A 25 6.17 -5.95 6.60
N SER A 26 5.50 -4.99 5.97
CA SER A 26 6.10 -4.13 4.95
C SER A 26 6.93 -3.01 5.59
N GLY A 27 7.82 -2.36 4.82
CA GLY A 27 8.52 -1.17 5.30
C GLY A 27 7.60 0.01 5.65
N VAL A 28 6.31 -0.02 5.29
CA VAL A 28 5.31 0.94 5.79
C VAL A 28 5.10 0.76 7.29
N TYR A 29 5.02 -0.49 7.76
CA TYR A 29 4.80 -0.80 9.17
C TYR A 29 5.87 -0.16 10.06
N GLU A 30 7.16 -0.36 9.75
CA GLU A 30 8.27 0.16 10.53
C GLU A 30 8.17 1.69 10.69
N ARG A 31 7.95 2.41 9.58
CA ARG A 31 7.78 3.87 9.59
C ARG A 31 6.56 4.34 10.38
N VAL A 32 5.48 3.55 10.41
CA VAL A 32 4.30 3.85 11.23
C VAL A 32 4.62 3.64 12.70
N GLN A 33 5.29 2.54 13.06
CA GLN A 33 5.67 2.24 14.45
C GLN A 33 6.57 3.33 15.03
N GLU A 34 7.53 3.85 14.26
CA GLU A 34 8.40 4.97 14.65
C GLU A 34 7.64 6.25 15.00
N LYS A 35 6.39 6.41 14.55
CA LYS A 35 5.56 7.60 14.77
C LYS A 35 4.46 7.39 15.82
N MET A 36 4.37 6.21 16.42
CA MET A 36 3.27 5.82 17.32
C MET A 36 3.07 6.79 18.49
N GLU A 37 4.15 7.16 19.20
CA GLU A 37 4.07 8.09 20.33
C GLU A 37 3.54 9.47 19.91
N LYS A 38 4.02 9.97 18.77
CA LYS A 38 3.59 11.26 18.23
C LYS A 38 2.13 11.24 17.77
N VAL A 39 1.69 10.16 17.13
CA VAL A 39 0.28 9.97 16.76
C VAL A 39 -0.61 9.98 18.00
N HIS A 40 -0.18 9.31 19.07
CA HIS A 40 -0.91 9.28 20.32
C HIS A 40 -1.05 10.69 20.93
N ASP A 41 0.04 11.45 21.03
CA ASP A 41 -0.02 12.82 21.54
C ASP A 41 -0.88 13.74 20.66
N ILE A 42 -0.85 13.57 19.32
CA ILE A 42 -1.75 14.30 18.41
C ILE A 42 -3.22 14.02 18.72
N TYR A 43 -3.60 12.74 18.88
CA TYR A 43 -4.99 12.39 19.14
C TYR A 43 -5.48 12.81 20.53
N GLU A 44 -4.59 12.86 21.52
CA GLU A 44 -4.92 13.35 22.87
C GLU A 44 -4.95 14.88 22.94
N ASN A 45 -4.11 15.55 22.15
CA ASN A 45 -3.90 16.99 22.20
C ASN A 45 -3.92 17.66 20.81
N PRO A 46 -5.01 17.52 20.03
CA PRO A 46 -5.03 17.96 18.63
C PRO A 46 -4.78 19.46 18.47
N ASP A 47 -5.22 20.28 19.43
CA ASP A 47 -5.06 21.75 19.39
C ASP A 47 -3.59 22.22 19.49
N LYS A 48 -2.65 21.34 19.88
CA LYS A 48 -1.20 21.66 19.87
C LYS A 48 -0.59 21.64 18.46
N TYR A 49 -1.33 21.14 17.47
CA TYR A 49 -0.83 20.83 16.15
C TYR A 49 -1.60 21.60 15.06
N ASP A 50 -0.96 21.78 13.91
CA ASP A 50 -1.58 22.34 12.71
C ASP A 50 -1.41 21.35 11.55
N GLU A 51 -2.54 20.94 10.96
CA GLU A 51 -2.60 20.00 9.84
C GLU A 51 -1.76 20.46 8.64
N LYS A 52 -1.69 21.77 8.40
CA LYS A 52 -1.03 22.32 7.20
C LYS A 52 0.48 22.17 7.20
N ILE A 53 1.07 21.96 8.38
CA ILE A 53 2.52 21.83 8.58
C ILE A 53 2.89 20.45 9.11
N LEU A 54 1.96 19.50 9.10
CA LEU A 54 2.22 18.17 9.60
C LEU A 54 3.25 17.46 8.72
N GLU A 55 4.28 16.92 9.36
CA GLU A 55 5.33 16.16 8.68
C GLU A 55 4.74 14.94 7.96
N HIS A 56 5.20 14.69 6.72
CA HIS A 56 4.59 13.72 5.82
C HIS A 56 4.43 12.31 6.43
N HIS A 57 5.48 11.75 7.05
CA HIS A 57 5.39 10.42 7.65
C HIS A 57 4.49 10.39 8.90
N THR A 58 4.35 11.51 9.62
CA THR A 58 3.37 11.62 10.70
C THR A 58 1.94 11.57 10.14
N SER A 59 1.65 12.29 9.05
CA SER A 59 0.35 12.23 8.35
C SER A 59 0.04 10.81 7.83
N VAL A 60 1.04 10.15 7.23
CA VAL A 60 0.93 8.75 6.79
C VAL A 60 0.63 7.84 7.97
N ALA A 61 1.32 7.98 9.12
CA ALA A 61 1.07 7.15 10.29
C ALA A 61 -0.36 7.29 10.84
N LEU A 62 -0.87 8.52 10.93
CA LEU A 62 -2.28 8.79 11.31
C LEU A 62 -3.26 8.05 10.38
N ARG A 63 -3.04 8.13 9.05
CA ARG A 63 -3.86 7.43 8.06
C ARG A 63 -3.80 5.92 8.26
N GLU A 64 -2.61 5.33 8.24
CA GLU A 64 -2.43 3.87 8.24
C GLU A 64 -2.95 3.22 9.54
N LEU A 65 -2.81 3.90 10.68
CA LEU A 65 -3.35 3.42 11.96
C LEU A 65 -4.89 3.45 11.99
N ALA A 66 -5.51 4.51 11.46
CA ALA A 66 -6.96 4.57 11.36
C ALA A 66 -7.50 3.52 10.37
N LEU A 67 -6.82 3.33 9.22
CA LEU A 67 -7.15 2.29 8.25
C LEU A 67 -7.08 0.91 8.87
N GLU A 68 -6.02 0.59 9.61
CA GLU A 68 -5.88 -0.72 10.25
C GLU A 68 -6.90 -0.93 11.37
N GLU A 69 -7.22 0.10 12.16
CA GLU A 69 -8.25 0.00 13.20
C GLU A 69 -9.63 -0.37 12.59
N VAL A 70 -10.04 0.33 11.53
CA VAL A 70 -11.31 0.05 10.84
C VAL A 70 -11.29 -1.31 10.16
N ARG A 71 -10.20 -1.66 9.48
CA ARG A 71 -10.03 -2.95 8.80
C ARG A 71 -10.24 -4.10 9.79
N ARG A 72 -9.53 -4.11 10.92
CA ARG A 72 -9.64 -5.17 11.93
C ARG A 72 -11.05 -5.31 12.49
N LYS A 73 -11.76 -4.19 12.67
CA LYS A 73 -13.10 -4.19 13.27
C LYS A 73 -14.20 -4.63 12.30
N LYS A 74 -14.09 -4.28 11.00
CA LYS A 74 -15.21 -4.38 10.06
C LYS A 74 -14.89 -5.12 8.76
N TYR A 75 -13.63 -5.13 8.35
CA TYR A 75 -13.18 -5.76 7.11
C TYR A 75 -11.97 -6.68 7.36
N PRO A 76 -12.02 -7.60 8.35
CA PRO A 76 -10.86 -8.41 8.74
C PRO A 76 -10.35 -9.33 7.63
N GLN A 77 -11.18 -9.61 6.62
CA GLN A 77 -10.83 -10.39 5.43
C GLN A 77 -9.93 -9.66 4.43
N PHE A 78 -9.81 -8.33 4.52
CA PHE A 78 -8.95 -7.58 3.61
C PHE A 78 -7.50 -7.54 4.12
N PRO A 79 -6.50 -7.52 3.21
CA PRO A 79 -5.11 -7.35 3.58
C PRO A 79 -4.84 -6.08 4.39
N SER A 80 -3.92 -6.16 5.34
CA SER A 80 -3.42 -4.95 6.02
C SER A 80 -2.52 -4.16 5.07
N ARG A 81 -2.73 -2.84 4.96
CA ARG A 81 -1.82 -1.95 4.22
C ARG A 81 -0.40 -1.90 4.78
N MET A 82 -0.23 -2.32 6.03
CA MET A 82 1.07 -2.45 6.67
C MET A 82 1.70 -3.84 6.47
N SER A 83 0.95 -4.82 5.97
CA SER A 83 1.39 -6.19 5.69
C SER A 83 0.76 -6.70 4.39
N CYS A 84 1.11 -6.06 3.27
CA CYS A 84 0.63 -6.43 1.95
C CYS A 84 1.64 -6.04 0.86
N LEU A 85 1.44 -6.59 -0.34
CA LEU A 85 2.04 -6.12 -1.57
C LEU A 85 1.03 -5.31 -2.39
N TYR A 86 1.49 -4.17 -2.92
CA TYR A 86 0.72 -3.37 -3.89
C TYR A 86 0.89 -3.95 -5.28
N VAL A 87 -0.21 -4.28 -5.95
CA VAL A 87 -0.23 -4.99 -7.24
C VAL A 87 -1.22 -4.35 -8.21
N SER A 88 -1.19 -4.81 -9.45
CA SER A 88 -2.13 -4.48 -10.51
C SER A 88 -2.88 -5.75 -10.94
N ARG A 89 -4.15 -5.60 -11.33
CA ARG A 89 -4.94 -6.71 -11.84
C ARG A 89 -4.51 -7.12 -13.23
N THR A 90 -4.12 -6.15 -14.05
CA THR A 90 -3.70 -6.37 -15.44
C THR A 90 -2.26 -5.94 -15.68
N LEU A 91 -1.64 -6.54 -16.70
CA LEU A 91 -0.31 -6.11 -17.16
C LEU A 91 -0.31 -4.65 -17.59
N LYS A 92 -1.36 -4.21 -18.30
CA LYS A 92 -1.48 -2.82 -18.78
C LYS A 92 -1.44 -1.80 -17.64
N GLU A 93 -2.15 -2.06 -16.55
CA GLU A 93 -2.10 -1.22 -15.34
C GLU A 93 -0.70 -1.21 -14.73
N ALA A 94 -0.03 -2.37 -14.65
CA ALA A 94 1.34 -2.44 -14.15
C ALA A 94 2.32 -1.67 -15.05
N GLU A 95 2.15 -1.71 -16.37
CA GLU A 95 2.95 -0.92 -17.30
C GLU A 95 2.77 0.58 -17.09
N GLN A 96 1.54 1.06 -16.91
CA GLN A 96 1.26 2.46 -16.60
C GLN A 96 1.93 2.90 -15.29
N TRP A 97 1.88 2.07 -14.24
CA TRP A 97 2.59 2.33 -12.99
C TRP A 97 4.11 2.31 -13.16
N GLY A 98 4.64 1.36 -13.93
CA GLY A 98 6.08 1.28 -14.24
C GLY A 98 6.59 2.51 -14.97
N GLU A 99 5.87 2.97 -15.99
CA GLU A 99 6.18 4.21 -16.71
C GLU A 99 6.13 5.42 -15.79
N PHE A 100 5.08 5.52 -14.95
CA PHE A 100 4.94 6.60 -13.98
C PHE A 100 6.12 6.63 -12.99
N PHE A 101 6.47 5.49 -12.37
CA PHE A 101 7.58 5.38 -11.42
C PHE A 101 8.94 5.72 -12.06
N ALA A 102 9.20 5.19 -13.25
CA ALA A 102 10.42 5.53 -13.99
C ALA A 102 10.50 7.04 -14.29
N ARG A 103 9.39 7.66 -14.72
CA ARG A 103 9.32 9.09 -15.06
C ARG A 103 9.59 10.01 -13.86
N ILE A 104 9.16 9.62 -12.66
CA ILE A 104 9.42 10.41 -11.44
C ILE A 104 10.81 10.12 -10.81
N GLY A 105 11.67 9.36 -11.49
CA GLY A 105 13.04 9.08 -11.04
C GLY A 105 13.16 7.93 -10.04
N ARG A 106 12.09 7.16 -9.80
CA ARG A 106 12.13 6.00 -8.91
C ARG A 106 12.88 4.84 -9.58
N PRO A 107 13.80 4.14 -8.89
CA PRO A 107 14.35 2.88 -9.39
C PRO A 107 13.22 1.91 -9.74
N THR A 108 13.26 1.39 -10.96
CA THR A 108 12.20 0.52 -11.49
C THR A 108 12.86 -0.60 -12.28
N TYR A 109 12.88 -1.79 -11.71
CA TYR A 109 13.62 -2.95 -12.21
C TYR A 109 12.85 -3.69 -13.28
N SER A 110 11.67 -4.19 -12.93
CA SER A 110 10.90 -5.08 -13.80
C SER A 110 9.42 -5.03 -13.44
N ILE A 111 8.60 -5.64 -14.29
CA ILE A 111 7.25 -6.06 -13.97
C ILE A 111 7.28 -7.58 -13.86
N VAL A 112 6.70 -8.09 -12.78
CA VAL A 112 6.58 -9.53 -12.53
C VAL A 112 5.12 -9.95 -12.50
N LYS A 113 4.87 -11.18 -12.93
CA LYS A 113 3.60 -11.88 -12.69
C LYS A 113 3.73 -12.69 -11.41
N LEU A 114 2.70 -12.62 -10.59
CA LEU A 114 2.63 -13.27 -9.29
C LEU A 114 1.50 -14.28 -9.28
N ASP A 115 1.70 -15.42 -8.62
CA ASP A 115 0.62 -16.26 -8.12
C ASP A 115 0.49 -16.08 -6.61
N VAL A 116 -0.70 -15.67 -6.19
CA VAL A 116 -1.00 -15.30 -4.81
C VAL A 116 -1.94 -16.32 -4.17
N LYS A 117 -1.55 -16.85 -3.02
CA LYS A 117 -2.39 -17.64 -2.10
C LYS A 117 -2.62 -16.83 -0.82
N GLY A 118 -3.64 -15.99 -0.86
CA GLY A 118 -4.01 -15.10 0.23
C GLY A 118 -5.23 -14.28 -0.13
N ASN A 119 -5.46 -13.22 0.65
CA ASN A 119 -6.56 -12.30 0.46
C ASN A 119 -6.21 -11.21 -0.56
N CYS A 120 -7.23 -10.51 -1.01
CA CYS A 120 -7.07 -9.34 -1.84
C CYS A 120 -8.07 -8.25 -1.48
N PHE A 121 -7.69 -7.02 -1.79
CA PHE A 121 -8.54 -5.86 -1.76
C PHE A 121 -8.29 -5.06 -3.03
N ALA A 122 -9.35 -4.59 -3.68
CA ALA A 122 -9.27 -3.69 -4.83
C ALA A 122 -10.11 -2.46 -4.52
N GLY A 123 -9.45 -1.38 -4.12
CA GLY A 123 -10.10 -0.16 -3.66
C GLY A 123 -9.94 1.01 -4.62
N ASP A 124 -10.70 2.05 -4.32
CA ASP A 124 -10.57 3.33 -5.00
C ASP A 124 -9.41 4.14 -4.40
N ALA A 125 -8.34 4.31 -5.18
CA ALA A 125 -7.17 5.07 -4.75
C ALA A 125 -7.50 6.54 -4.46
N GLU A 126 -8.55 7.11 -5.06
CA GLU A 126 -8.98 8.50 -4.81
C GLU A 126 -9.55 8.68 -3.40
N LYS A 127 -9.90 7.58 -2.70
CA LYS A 127 -10.37 7.60 -1.31
C LYS A 127 -9.25 7.44 -0.29
N CYS A 128 -8.00 7.26 -0.73
CA CYS A 128 -6.86 7.36 0.15
C CYS A 128 -6.66 8.83 0.58
N PHE A 129 -6.34 9.07 1.84
CA PHE A 129 -6.38 10.40 2.44
C PHE A 129 -5.08 10.75 3.19
N ASP A 130 -4.85 12.05 3.41
CA ASP A 130 -3.83 12.50 4.35
C ASP A 130 -4.40 12.49 5.77
N GLY A 131 -3.58 12.05 6.73
CA GLY A 131 -3.99 11.96 8.13
C GLY A 131 -4.34 13.32 8.74
N ARG A 132 -5.45 13.34 9.47
CA ARG A 132 -6.03 14.48 10.18
C ARG A 132 -5.70 14.47 11.66
N LEU A 133 -5.79 15.61 12.34
CA LEU A 133 -5.55 15.67 13.79
C LEU A 133 -6.67 14.96 14.56
N GLN A 134 -7.90 14.97 14.03
CA GLN A 134 -9.04 14.37 14.69
C GLN A 134 -9.17 12.89 14.35
N LYS A 135 -9.06 12.02 15.37
CA LYS A 135 -9.18 10.57 15.19
C LYS A 135 -10.50 10.16 14.54
N ALA A 136 -11.62 10.76 14.96
CA ALA A 136 -12.94 10.43 14.44
C ALA A 136 -13.07 10.69 12.93
N GLU A 137 -12.42 11.74 12.42
CA GLU A 137 -12.41 12.04 10.99
C GLU A 137 -11.61 11.00 10.21
N ASN A 138 -10.41 10.66 10.69
CA ASN A 138 -9.60 9.60 10.08
C ASN A 138 -10.34 8.25 10.04
N LEU A 139 -11.05 7.88 11.11
CA LEU A 139 -11.83 6.63 11.14
C LEU A 139 -12.98 6.65 10.12
N LYS A 140 -13.62 7.80 9.91
CA LYS A 140 -14.67 7.94 8.88
C LYS A 140 -14.08 7.80 7.47
N LEU A 141 -12.97 8.47 7.19
CA LEU A 141 -12.30 8.37 5.89
C LEU A 141 -11.79 6.94 5.63
N ALA A 142 -11.27 6.27 6.68
CA ALA A 142 -10.86 4.88 6.61
C ALA A 142 -12.03 3.93 6.29
N GLU A 143 -13.21 4.18 6.86
CA GLU A 143 -14.43 3.44 6.50
C GLU A 143 -14.76 3.60 5.02
N ASP A 144 -14.76 4.83 4.51
CA ASP A 144 -15.10 5.14 3.12
C ASP A 144 -14.12 4.48 2.14
N TYR A 145 -12.84 4.42 2.50
CA TYR A 145 -11.81 3.69 1.76
C TYR A 145 -12.11 2.19 1.70
N TRP A 146 -12.26 1.51 2.85
CA TRP A 146 -12.47 0.05 2.85
C TRP A 146 -13.79 -0.36 2.22
N LYS A 147 -14.85 0.43 2.44
CA LYS A 147 -16.15 0.20 1.82
C LYS A 147 -16.07 0.25 0.29
N SER A 148 -15.14 1.03 -0.30
CA SER A 148 -14.99 1.11 -1.75
C SER A 148 -14.65 -0.22 -2.42
N GLY A 149 -13.91 -1.10 -1.72
CA GLY A 149 -13.58 -2.43 -2.24
C GLY A 149 -14.71 -3.46 -2.10
N THR A 150 -15.86 -3.07 -1.54
CA THR A 150 -17.04 -3.94 -1.42
C THR A 150 -18.06 -3.72 -2.54
N ASP A 151 -17.96 -2.61 -3.28
CA ASP A 151 -18.89 -2.27 -4.34
C ASP A 151 -18.37 -2.78 -5.69
N GLU A 152 -18.83 -3.97 -6.10
CA GLU A 152 -18.46 -4.59 -7.37
C GLU A 152 -18.86 -3.75 -8.60
N LYS A 153 -19.81 -2.81 -8.45
CA LYS A 153 -20.26 -1.92 -9.53
C LYS A 153 -19.42 -0.65 -9.61
N HIS A 154 -18.69 -0.30 -8.56
CA HIS A 154 -17.79 0.85 -8.55
C HIS A 154 -16.52 0.49 -9.32
N GLN A 155 -16.32 1.16 -10.45
CA GLN A 155 -15.08 1.04 -11.22
C GLN A 155 -14.25 2.31 -10.98
N PRO A 156 -13.29 2.28 -10.03
CA PRO A 156 -12.46 3.44 -9.77
C PRO A 156 -11.59 3.75 -10.99
N LYS A 157 -11.32 5.03 -11.23
CA LYS A 157 -10.41 5.46 -12.30
C LYS A 157 -8.99 4.97 -12.06
N ILE A 158 -8.58 4.93 -10.79
CA ILE A 158 -7.29 4.42 -10.33
C ILE A 158 -7.59 3.37 -9.26
N CYS A 159 -7.39 2.11 -9.62
CA CYS A 159 -7.52 1.00 -8.69
C CYS A 159 -6.22 0.83 -7.89
N GLU A 160 -6.33 0.80 -6.57
CA GLU A 160 -5.25 0.35 -5.70
C GLU A 160 -5.58 -1.07 -5.25
N MET A 161 -4.75 -2.04 -5.66
CA MET A 161 -4.95 -3.44 -5.31
C MET A 161 -3.89 -3.91 -4.32
N LEU A 162 -4.35 -4.49 -3.22
CA LEU A 162 -3.53 -5.04 -2.14
C LEU A 162 -3.68 -6.56 -2.12
N VAL A 163 -2.59 -7.26 -1.85
CA VAL A 163 -2.59 -8.73 -1.64
C VAL A 163 -1.69 -9.11 -0.47
N ASP A 164 -2.06 -10.18 0.25
CA ASP A 164 -1.25 -10.78 1.31
C ASP A 164 -1.10 -12.31 1.10
N GLY A 165 -0.56 -13.00 2.10
CA GLY A 165 -0.38 -14.45 2.10
C GLY A 165 0.92 -14.90 1.46
N ASP A 166 0.92 -16.10 0.87
CA ASP A 166 2.06 -16.68 0.15
C ASP A 166 2.01 -16.25 -1.32
N ILE A 167 2.99 -15.45 -1.72
CA ILE A 167 3.07 -14.83 -3.04
C ILE A 167 4.31 -15.37 -3.75
N VAL A 168 4.11 -15.97 -4.92
CA VAL A 168 5.18 -16.55 -5.72
C VAL A 168 5.38 -15.73 -6.99
N VAL A 169 6.61 -15.31 -7.26
CA VAL A 169 6.99 -14.74 -8.55
C VAL A 169 7.03 -15.86 -9.59
N VAL A 170 6.05 -15.91 -10.49
CA VAL A 170 5.96 -16.99 -11.50
C VAL A 170 6.66 -16.63 -12.80
N GLU A 171 6.79 -15.34 -13.11
CA GLU A 171 7.36 -14.85 -14.36
C GLU A 171 7.87 -13.42 -14.21
N ILE A 172 9.02 -13.10 -14.81
CA ILE A 172 9.43 -11.72 -15.09
C ILE A 172 8.89 -11.39 -16.48
N VAL A 173 7.79 -10.62 -16.53
CA VAL A 173 7.08 -10.35 -17.79
C VAL A 173 7.73 -9.23 -18.59
N LYS A 174 8.44 -8.31 -17.92
CA LYS A 174 9.11 -7.17 -18.57
C LYS A 174 10.27 -6.67 -17.72
N GLU A 175 11.44 -6.55 -18.33
CA GLU A 175 12.58 -5.82 -17.78
C GLU A 175 12.44 -4.32 -18.11
N ILE A 176 12.66 -3.44 -17.14
CA ILE A 176 12.57 -1.97 -17.29
C ILE A 176 13.94 -1.33 -17.03
N ASN A 177 14.55 -1.66 -15.90
CA ASN A 177 15.88 -1.21 -15.49
C ASN A 177 16.12 0.32 -15.52
N ALA A 178 15.10 1.11 -15.16
CA ALA A 178 15.18 2.57 -15.11
C ALA A 178 15.67 3.06 -13.74
N ASN A 179 16.51 4.11 -13.74
CA ASN A 179 17.04 4.78 -12.54
C ASN A 179 17.75 3.86 -11.53
N ILE A 180 18.23 2.69 -11.96
CA ILE A 180 18.98 1.78 -11.09
C ILE A 180 20.41 2.32 -10.92
N LYS A 181 20.85 2.46 -9.66
CA LYS A 181 22.26 2.68 -9.37
C LYS A 181 22.98 1.35 -9.56
N LEU A 182 23.87 1.28 -10.55
CA LEU A 182 24.85 0.18 -10.61
C LEU A 182 25.67 0.25 -9.31
N LEU A 183 25.52 -0.76 -8.45
CA LEU A 183 26.45 -0.97 -7.34
C LEU A 183 27.83 -1.19 -8.00
N ARG A 184 28.70 -0.18 -7.89
CA ARG A 184 30.12 -0.30 -8.20
C ARG A 184 30.84 -0.96 -7.03
#